data_AF-A0A268TN18-F1
#
_entry.id   AF-A0A268TN18-F1
#
_cell.length_a   1.000
_cell.length_b   1.000
_cell.length_c   1.000
_cell.angle_alpha   90.00
_cell.angle_beta   90.00
_cell.angle_gamma   90.00
#
_symmetry.space_group_name_H-M   'P 1'
#
loop_
_entity.id
_entity.type
_entity.pdbx_description
1 polymer ?
#
loop_
_entity_poly.entity_id
_entity_poly.type
_entity_poly.pdbx_seq_one_letter_code
_entity_poly.pdbx_strand_id
1 'polypeptide(L)'
;MENFVYKIKRNYVVFEDEKGTAFKYYQPNQRQVLEISRANGLEEVLGANEKLLRENLEACDDGKNLDKKAAKEAKEIFISELLENSTLEEFFSVMAEEFARTKEVKRKN
;
A
#
# COMPACT_ATOMS: atom_id res chain seq x y z
N MET A 1 1.59 3.20 36.79
CA MET A 1 2.17 3.94 35.65
C MET A 1 1.59 3.34 34.40
N GLU A 2 0.70 4.06 33.70
CA GLU A 2 0.15 3.59 32.42
C GLU A 2 1.20 3.77 31.32
N ASN A 3 1.58 2.67 30.65
CA ASN A 3 2.45 2.72 29.48
C ASN A 3 1.73 3.46 28.35
N PHE A 4 2.05 4.72 28.14
CA PHE A 4 1.61 5.50 26.99
C PHE A 4 2.30 4.98 25.72
N VAL A 5 1.63 4.13 24.95
CA VAL A 5 2.10 3.69 23.63
C VAL A 5 1.65 4.71 22.58
N TYR A 6 2.58 5.55 22.09
CA TYR A 6 2.30 6.45 20.97
C TYR A 6 2.17 5.63 19.68
N LYS A 7 0.94 5.43 19.19
CA LYS A 7 0.70 4.83 17.87
C LYS A 7 0.84 5.92 16.80
N ILE A 8 1.98 5.98 16.14
CA ILE A 8 2.18 6.85 14.97
C ILE A 8 1.22 6.39 13.86
N LYS A 9 0.29 7.26 13.45
CA LYS A 9 -0.58 6.99 12.30
C LYS A 9 0.27 7.05 11.03
N ARG A 10 0.37 5.93 10.31
CA ARG A 10 1.05 5.88 9.00
C ARG A 10 0.23 6.69 7.99
N ASN A 11 0.90 7.48 7.15
CA ASN A 11 0.24 8.10 6.00
C ASN A 11 -0.26 7.00 5.06
N TYR A 12 -1.36 7.27 4.38
CA TYR A 12 -1.94 6.41 3.36
C TYR A 12 -2.48 7.24 2.21
N VAL A 13 -2.59 6.61 1.04
CA VAL A 13 -3.31 7.11 -0.12
C VAL A 13 -4.57 6.26 -0.29
N VAL A 14 -5.70 6.91 -0.56
CA VAL A 14 -6.95 6.24 -0.94
C VAL A 14 -7.08 6.33 -2.45
N PHE A 15 -7.42 5.23 -3.09
CA PHE A 15 -7.71 5.16 -4.52
C PHE A 15 -8.80 4.12 -4.77
N GLU A 16 -9.36 4.11 -5.97
CA GLU A 16 -10.36 3.14 -6.39
C GLU A 16 -9.83 2.35 -7.60
N ASP A 17 -10.21 1.08 -7.70
CA ASP A 17 -10.02 0.30 -8.91
C ASP A 17 -11.09 0.66 -9.98
N GLU A 18 -10.94 0.10 -11.17
CA GLU A 18 -11.89 0.29 -12.28
C GLU A 18 -13.31 -0.24 -11.96
N LYS A 19 -13.44 -1.11 -10.96
CA LYS A 19 -14.70 -1.70 -10.51
C LYS A 19 -15.37 -0.86 -9.40
N GLY A 20 -14.73 0.24 -8.97
CA GLY A 20 -15.21 1.12 -7.90
C GLY A 20 -14.91 0.60 -6.49
N THR A 21 -14.03 -0.39 -6.34
CA THR A 21 -13.56 -0.86 -5.03
C THR A 21 -12.52 0.10 -4.51
N ALA A 22 -12.74 0.66 -3.32
CA ALA A 22 -11.76 1.53 -2.68
C ALA A 22 -10.64 0.74 -1.99
N PHE A 23 -9.44 1.28 -2.05
CA PHE A 23 -8.25 0.73 -1.42
C PHE A 23 -7.49 1.82 -0.67
N LYS A 24 -6.85 1.41 0.42
CA LYS A 24 -5.84 2.20 1.12
C LYS A 24 -4.49 1.56 0.90
N TYR A 25 -3.55 2.34 0.43
CA TYR A 25 -2.14 1.97 0.42
C TYR A 25 -1.39 2.78 1.47
N TYR A 26 -0.84 2.10 2.47
CA TYR A 26 -0.06 2.71 3.54
C TYR A 26 1.39 2.93 3.10
N GLN A 27 1.95 4.09 3.43
CA GLN A 27 3.34 4.42 3.09
C GLN A 27 4.28 3.38 3.73
N PRO A 28 5.19 2.74 2.96
CA PRO A 28 6.17 1.79 3.47
C PRO A 28 6.95 2.34 4.66
N ASN A 29 7.18 1.50 5.68
CA ASN A 29 8.01 1.86 6.81
C ASN A 29 9.50 1.62 6.50
N GLN A 30 10.39 2.17 7.32
CA GLN A 30 11.84 2.08 7.08
C GLN A 30 12.35 0.63 7.01
N ARG A 31 11.78 -0.29 7.81
CA ARG A 31 12.15 -1.72 7.78
C ARG A 31 11.84 -2.33 6.41
N GLN A 32 10.65 -2.07 5.89
CA GLN A 32 10.19 -2.59 4.60
C GLN A 32 11.02 -2.02 3.43
N VAL A 33 11.36 -0.72 3.47
CA VAL A 33 12.24 -0.10 2.46
C VAL A 33 13.63 -0.74 2.47
N LEU A 34 14.17 -1.01 3.67
CA LEU A 34 15.47 -1.67 3.81
C LEU A 34 15.45 -3.11 3.27
N GLU A 35 14.34 -3.83 3.46
CA GLU A 35 14.19 -5.19 2.95
C GLU A 35 14.29 -5.22 1.42
N ILE A 36 13.60 -4.30 0.73
CA ILE A 36 13.68 -4.17 -0.73
C ILE A 36 15.09 -3.78 -1.19
N SER A 37 15.73 -2.83 -0.49
CA SER A 37 17.09 -2.38 -0.84
C SER A 37 18.18 -3.46 -0.69
N ARG A 38 17.89 -4.55 0.01
CA ARG A 38 18.81 -5.67 0.26
C ARG A 38 18.60 -6.84 -0.70
N ALA A 39 17.53 -6.84 -1.48
CA ALA A 39 17.25 -7.87 -2.46
C ALA A 39 18.31 -7.82 -3.58
N ASN A 40 18.96 -8.95 -3.86
CA ASN A 40 20.03 -9.08 -4.84
C ASN A 40 19.57 -9.97 -6.00
N GLY A 41 18.73 -9.43 -6.86
CA GLY A 41 18.24 -10.15 -8.04
C GLY A 41 16.81 -9.75 -8.38
N LEU A 42 16.44 -9.90 -9.65
CA LEU A 42 15.14 -9.47 -10.15
C LEU A 42 13.99 -10.24 -9.47
N GLU A 43 14.16 -11.55 -9.26
CA GLU A 43 13.18 -12.40 -8.56
C GLU A 43 13.02 -12.03 -7.08
N GLU A 44 14.13 -11.75 -6.38
CA GLU A 44 14.09 -11.32 -4.98
C GLU A 44 13.43 -9.93 -4.84
N VAL A 45 13.70 -9.03 -5.77
CA VAL A 45 13.08 -7.69 -5.81
C VAL A 45 11.57 -7.80 -6.05
N LEU A 46 11.14 -8.63 -7.01
CA LEU A 46 9.73 -8.88 -7.27
C LEU A 46 9.02 -9.47 -6.05
N GLY A 47 9.61 -10.48 -5.40
CA GLY A 47 9.05 -11.08 -4.19
C GLY A 47 8.97 -10.09 -3.02
N ALA A 48 9.99 -9.25 -2.83
CA ALA A 48 9.98 -8.21 -1.81
C ALA A 48 8.92 -7.14 -2.08
N ASN A 49 8.75 -6.77 -3.34
CA ASN A 49 7.74 -5.80 -3.80
C ASN A 49 6.31 -6.34 -3.66
N GLU A 50 6.07 -7.59 -4.02
CA GLU A 50 4.77 -8.23 -3.80
C GLU A 50 4.43 -8.30 -2.31
N LYS A 51 5.40 -8.72 -1.49
CA LYS A 51 5.24 -8.75 -0.03
C LYS A 51 4.93 -7.35 0.51
N LEU A 52 5.63 -6.33 0.02
CA LEU A 52 5.39 -4.93 0.39
C LEU A 52 3.95 -4.51 0.05
N LEU A 53 3.48 -4.83 -1.16
CA LEU A 53 2.12 -4.53 -1.59
C LEU A 53 1.10 -5.21 -0.67
N ARG A 54 1.26 -6.51 -0.43
CA ARG A 54 0.40 -7.29 0.47
C ARG A 54 0.38 -6.75 1.89
N GLU A 55 1.50 -6.30 2.44
CA GLU A 55 1.54 -5.80 3.81
C GLU A 55 0.92 -4.40 3.97
N ASN A 56 0.89 -3.61 2.90
CA ASN A 56 0.50 -2.19 2.97
C ASN A 56 -0.80 -1.85 2.23
N LEU A 57 -1.40 -2.80 1.53
CA LEU A 57 -2.69 -2.64 0.87
C LEU A 57 -3.84 -3.12 1.75
N GLU A 58 -4.90 -2.33 1.86
CA GLU A 58 -6.12 -2.66 2.57
C GLU A 58 -7.33 -2.31 1.70
N ALA A 59 -8.19 -3.28 1.40
CA ALA A 59 -9.47 -3.02 0.74
C ALA A 59 -10.42 -2.35 1.72
N CYS A 60 -11.05 -1.26 1.31
CA CYS A 60 -12.01 -0.50 2.10
C CYS A 60 -13.29 -0.29 1.28
N ASP A 61 -14.42 -0.18 1.94
CA ASP A 61 -15.62 0.39 1.34
C ASP A 61 -15.79 1.80 1.96
N ASP A 62 -16.36 2.73 1.20
CA ASP A 62 -16.38 4.17 1.43
C ASP A 62 -17.22 4.54 2.68
N GLY A 63 -16.72 4.16 3.86
CA GLY A 63 -17.39 4.31 5.15
C GLY A 63 -18.24 3.12 5.60
N LYS A 64 -18.24 1.98 4.89
CA LYS A 64 -18.92 0.75 5.31
C LYS A 64 -17.93 -0.38 5.58
N ASN A 65 -18.22 -1.19 6.59
CA ASN A 65 -17.45 -2.40 6.88
C ASN A 65 -17.75 -3.43 5.78
N LEU A 66 -16.86 -3.59 4.81
CA LEU A 66 -16.81 -4.82 4.01
C LEU A 66 -16.69 -6.02 4.95
N ASP A 67 -17.39 -7.11 4.62
CA ASP A 67 -17.13 -8.38 5.29
C ASP A 67 -15.63 -8.71 5.14
N LYS A 68 -14.99 -9.16 6.23
CA LYS A 68 -13.54 -9.38 6.26
C LYS A 68 -13.09 -10.36 5.17
N LYS A 69 -13.97 -11.29 4.80
CA LYS A 69 -13.74 -12.24 3.72
C LYS A 69 -13.75 -11.54 2.35
N ALA A 70 -14.76 -10.72 2.07
CA ALA A 70 -14.86 -9.95 0.83
C ALA A 70 -13.71 -8.95 0.67
N ALA A 71 -13.31 -8.26 1.73
CA ALA A 71 -12.17 -7.34 1.71
C ALA A 71 -10.86 -8.08 1.39
N LYS A 72 -10.68 -9.29 1.94
CA LYS A 72 -9.52 -10.13 1.62
C LYS A 72 -9.55 -10.57 0.16
N GLU A 73 -10.69 -11.04 -0.33
CA GLU A 73 -10.84 -11.48 -1.73
C GLU A 73 -10.58 -10.33 -2.71
N ALA A 74 -11.16 -9.14 -2.49
CA ALA A 74 -10.93 -7.97 -3.32
C ALA A 74 -9.45 -7.56 -3.36
N LYS A 75 -8.78 -7.57 -2.21
CA LYS A 75 -7.34 -7.33 -2.12
C LYS A 75 -6.52 -8.34 -2.90
N GLU A 76 -6.82 -9.63 -2.78
CA GLU A 76 -6.10 -10.67 -3.51
C GLU A 76 -6.31 -10.55 -5.02
N ILE A 77 -7.55 -10.29 -5.46
CA ILE A 77 -7.88 -10.06 -6.88
C ILE A 77 -7.07 -8.88 -7.43
N PHE A 78 -7.06 -7.75 -6.74
CA PHE A 78 -6.31 -6.57 -7.18
C PHE A 78 -4.81 -6.85 -7.30
N ILE A 79 -4.23 -7.58 -6.33
CA ILE A 79 -2.80 -7.93 -6.37
C ILE A 79 -2.51 -8.87 -7.55
N SER A 80 -3.36 -9.87 -7.77
CA SER A 80 -3.24 -10.77 -8.93
C SER A 80 -3.32 -9.99 -10.25
N GLU A 81 -4.26 -9.06 -10.39
CA GLU A 81 -4.40 -8.22 -11.58
C GLU A 81 -3.14 -7.37 -11.83
N LEU A 82 -2.52 -6.79 -10.79
CA LEU A 82 -1.26 -6.04 -10.93
C LEU A 82 -0.09 -6.93 -11.39
N LEU A 83 0.00 -8.16 -10.87
CA LEU A 83 1.05 -9.10 -11.23
C LEU A 83 0.87 -9.64 -12.65
N GLU A 84 -0.36 -10.00 -13.04
CA GLU A 84 -0.69 -10.51 -14.37
C GLU A 84 -0.42 -9.47 -15.45
N ASN A 85 -0.71 -8.19 -15.17
CA ASN A 85 -0.46 -7.09 -16.10
C ASN A 85 0.97 -6.53 -16.05
N SER A 86 1.84 -7.04 -15.17
CA SER A 86 3.20 -6.52 -14.97
C SER A 86 3.25 -5.01 -14.63
N THR A 87 2.23 -4.46 -13.97
CA THR A 87 2.09 -3.02 -13.66
C THR A 87 2.50 -2.66 -12.23
N LEU A 88 3.17 -3.58 -11.53
CA LEU A 88 3.57 -3.41 -10.14
C LEU A 88 4.52 -2.22 -9.91
N GLU A 89 5.48 -2.02 -10.82
CA GLU A 89 6.44 -0.90 -10.74
C GLU A 89 5.75 0.45 -10.97
N GLU A 90 4.87 0.51 -11.98
CA GLU A 90 4.07 1.70 -12.29
C GLU A 90 3.19 2.08 -11.10
N PHE A 91 2.53 1.11 -10.47
CA PHE A 91 1.75 1.32 -9.25
C PHE A 91 2.59 1.97 -8.16
N PHE A 92 3.79 1.45 -7.88
CA PHE A 92 4.65 2.05 -6.85
C PHE A 92 5.15 3.44 -7.20
N SER A 93 5.43 3.72 -8.48
CA SER A 93 5.81 5.05 -8.93
C SER A 93 4.68 6.06 -8.68
N VAL A 94 3.45 5.73 -9.09
CA VAL A 94 2.27 6.59 -8.87
C VAL A 94 2.02 6.82 -7.38
N MET A 95 2.10 5.77 -6.56
CA MET A 95 1.91 5.92 -5.11
C MET A 95 3.00 6.79 -4.47
N ALA A 96 4.25 6.68 -4.92
CA ALA A 96 5.35 7.52 -4.43
C ALA A 96 5.11 9.01 -4.73
N GLU A 97 4.61 9.32 -5.92
CA GLU A 97 4.22 10.68 -6.33
C GLU A 97 3.08 11.23 -5.47
N GLU A 98 2.03 10.44 -5.22
CA GLU A 98 0.91 10.85 -4.37
C GLU A 98 1.35 11.11 -2.92
N PHE A 99 2.27 10.30 -2.38
CA PHE A 99 2.87 10.59 -1.07
C PHE A 99 3.72 11.86 -1.07
N ALA A 100 4.47 12.13 -2.14
CA ALA A 100 5.24 13.35 -2.27
C ALA A 100 4.32 14.58 -2.31
N ARG A 101 3.27 14.54 -3.13
CA ARG A 101 2.25 15.59 -3.23
C ARG A 101 1.58 15.85 -1.88
N THR A 102 1.18 14.79 -1.16
CA THR A 102 0.57 14.90 0.17
C THR A 102 1.52 15.57 1.18
N LYS A 103 2.83 15.31 1.09
CA LYS A 103 3.84 15.97 1.94
C LYS A 103 4.02 17.45 1.60
N GLU A 104 3.98 17.81 0.31
CA GLU A 104 4.10 19.21 -0.11
C GLU A 104 2.91 20.06 0.34
N VAL A 105 1.69 19.55 0.23
CA VAL A 105 0.48 20.24 0.72
C VAL A 105 0.58 20.52 2.22
N LYS A 106 1.09 19.55 3.01
CA LYS A 106 1.31 19.74 4.46
C LYS A 106 2.40 20.76 4.79
N ARG A 107 3.32 21.09 3.87
CA ARG A 107 4.40 22.07 4.09
C ARG A 107 4.01 23.50 3.70
N LYS A 108 2.98 23.65 2.85
CA LYS A 108 2.50 24.97 2.37
C LYS A 108 1.41 25.57 3.28
N ASN A 109 0.81 24.76 4.16
CA ASN A 109 -0.09 25.19 5.23
C ASN A 109 0.67 25.36 6.54
#